data_AF-A0A8C9DK42-F1
#
_entry.id   AF-A0A8C9DK42-F1
#
_cell.length_a   1.000
_cell.length_b   1.000
_cell.length_c   1.000
_cell.angle_alpha   90.00
_cell.angle_beta   90.00
_cell.angle_gamma   90.00
#
_symmetry.space_group_name_H-M   'P 1'
#
loop_
_entity.id
_entity.type
_entity.pdbx_description
1 polymer ?
#
loop_
_entity_poly.entity_id
_entity_poly.type
_entity_poly.pdbx_seq_one_letter_code
_entity_poly.pdbx_strand_id
1 'polypeptide(L)' 'AVVVLSGEKQRYTCHVQHEGLPEPLTLRWGGKGGSHTQATCSDSAQGSD' A
#
# COMPACT_ATOMS: atom_id res chain seq x y z
N ALA A 1 11.19 17.50 -5.39
CA ALA A 1 10.75 16.38 -6.27
C ALA A 1 11.90 15.39 -6.40
N VAL A 2 11.65 14.10 -6.20
CA VAL A 2 12.68 13.06 -6.40
C VAL A 2 12.59 12.60 -7.84
N VAL A 3 13.62 12.87 -8.65
CA VAL A 3 13.71 12.40 -10.03
C VAL A 3 14.39 11.04 -10.02
N VAL A 4 13.70 10.01 -10.50
CA VAL A 4 14.20 8.64 -10.56
C VAL A 4 14.38 8.22 -12.02
N LEU A 5 15.58 7.81 -12.38
CA LEU A 5 15.90 7.37 -13.75
C LEU A 5 15.36 5.95 -14.01
N SER A 6 14.78 5.72 -15.19
CA SER A 6 14.01 4.50 -15.51
C SER A 6 14.80 3.18 -15.41
N GLY A 7 16.13 3.20 -15.57
CA GLY A 7 17.00 2.02 -15.40
C GLY A 7 17.29 1.66 -13.94
N GLU A 8 17.01 2.57 -13.01
CA GLU A 8 17.19 2.34 -11.57
C GLU A 8 15.89 1.89 -10.90
N LYS A 9 14.74 2.03 -11.57
CA LYS A 9 13.40 1.78 -11.03
C LYS A 9 13.24 0.39 -10.39
N GLN A 10 13.82 -0.63 -11.00
CA GLN A 10 13.78 -2.03 -10.52
C GLN A 10 14.60 -2.27 -9.23
N ARG A 11 15.43 -1.30 -8.83
CA ARG A 11 16.31 -1.38 -7.65
C ARG A 11 15.79 -0.57 -6.46
N TYR A 12 14.69 0.17 -6.61
CA TYR A 12 14.12 0.88 -5.47
C TYR A 12 13.15 0.01 -4.70
N THR A 13 13.51 -0.15 -3.44
CA THR A 13 12.71 -0.78 -2.42
C THR A 13 12.37 0.29 -1.40
N CYS A 14 11.09 0.50 -1.14
CA CYS A 14 10.62 1.38 -0.07
C CYS A 14 10.32 0.50 1.16
N HIS A 15 10.85 0.90 2.31
CA HIS A 15 10.52 0.27 3.58
C HIS A 15 9.62 1.23 4.35
N VAL A 16 8.40 0.78 4.66
CA VAL A 16 7.42 1.57 5.40
C VAL A 16 7.26 0.95 6.79
N GLN A 17 7.55 1.73 7.82
CA GLN A 17 7.28 1.34 9.21
C GLN A 17 5.87 1.80 9.57
N HIS A 18 5.11 0.90 10.21
CA HIS A 18 3.78 1.17 10.72
C HIS A 18 3.67 0.48 12.07
N GLU A 19 3.20 1.20 13.09
CA GLU A 19 3.18 0.74 14.49
C GLU A 19 2.40 -0.58 14.71
N GLY A 20 1.50 -0.93 13.81
CA GLY A 20 0.73 -2.18 13.86
C GLY A 20 1.43 -3.41 13.26
N LEU A 21 2.64 -3.27 12.70
CA LEU A 21 3.38 -4.38 12.10
C LEU A 21 4.68 -4.64 12.89
N PRO A 22 4.97 -5.90 13.27
CA PRO A 22 6.23 -6.24 13.94
C PRO A 22 7.45 -6.08 13.01
N GLU A 23 7.25 -6.01 11.69
CA GLU A 23 8.29 -5.79 10.69
C GLU A 23 7.89 -4.72 9.66
N PRO A 24 8.86 -3.97 9.09
CA PRO A 24 8.57 -2.99 8.05
C PRO A 24 8.00 -3.60 6.76
N LEU A 25 7.00 -2.95 6.18
CA LEU A 25 6.46 -3.33 4.88
C LEU A 25 7.46 -2.98 3.76
N THR A 26 7.84 -3.99 2.98
CA THR A 26 8.79 -3.84 1.87
C THR A 26 8.06 -3.74 0.55
N LEU A 27 8.09 -2.56 -0.07
CA LEU A 27 7.46 -2.28 -1.35
C LEU A 27 8.52 -2.21 -2.45
N ARG A 28 8.41 -3.08 -3.46
CA ARG A 28 9.27 -3.05 -4.65
C ARG A 28 8.56 -2.33 -5.78
N TRP A 29 9.23 -1.37 -6.40
CA TRP A 29 8.67 -0.69 -7.56
C TRP A 29 8.55 -1.66 -8.75
N GLY A 30 7.32 -1.93 -9.21
CA GLY A 30 7.06 -2.79 -10.39
C GLY A 30 6.61 -4.23 -10.09
N GLY A 31 6.27 -4.56 -8.84
CA GLY A 31 5.55 -5.80 -8.53
C GLY A 31 4.09 -5.68 -8.93
N LYS A 32 3.61 -6.55 -9.83
CA LYS A 32 2.20 -6.64 -10.26
C LYS A 32 1.28 -6.54 -9.04
N GLY A 33 0.44 -5.51 -9.05
CA GLY A 33 -0.41 -5.09 -7.96
C GLY A 33 -1.27 -6.22 -7.39
N GLY A 34 -1.52 -6.11 -6.09
CA GLY A 34 -2.51 -6.94 -5.41
C GLY A 34 -3.80 -6.99 -6.21
N SER A 35 -4.38 -8.18 -6.27
CA SER A 35 -5.72 -8.39 -6.82
C SER A 35 -6.66 -7.37 -6.21
N HIS A 36 -7.28 -6.54 -7.04
CA HIS A 36 -8.20 -5.48 -6.62
C HIS A 36 -9.45 -6.13 -6.03
N THR A 37 -9.40 -6.58 -4.78
CA THR A 37 -10.62 -6.92 -4.06
C THR A 37 -11.30 -5.59 -3.75
N GLN A 38 -12.34 -5.28 -4.52
CA GLN A 38 -13.19 -4.13 -4.28
C GLN A 38 -13.85 -4.34 -2.91
N ALA A 39 -13.34 -3.65 -1.89
CA ALA A 39 -13.98 -3.62 -0.59
C ALA A 39 -15.24 -2.75 -0.73
N THR A 40 -16.41 -3.39 -0.70
CA THR A 40 -17.68 -2.67 -0.59
C THR A 40 -17.87 -2.29 0.87
N CYS A 41 -17.87 -0.99 1.15
CA CYS A 41 -18.25 -0.47 2.46
C CYS A 41 -19.78 -0.53 2.57
N SER A 42 -20.31 -1.44 3.39
CA SER A 42 -21.72 -1.42 3.75
C SER A 42 -21.92 -0.42 4.87
N ASP A 43 -22.43 0.78 4.54
CA ASP A 43 -22.95 1.72 5.52
C ASP A 43 -24.26 1.16 6.09
N SER A 44 -24.37 1.06 7.41
CA SER A 44 -25.64 0.80 8.07
C SER A 44 -25.72 1.74 9.27
N ALA A 45 -26.36 2.88 9.06
CA ALA A 45 -26.73 3.82 10.10
C ALA A 45 -27.57 3.11 11.17
N GLN A 46 -27.02 2.98 12.37
CA GLN A 46 -27.75 2.45 13.52
C GLN A 46 -28.52 3.61 14.17
N GLY A 47 -29.82 3.70 13.88
CA GLY A 47 -30.73 4.55 14.63
C GLY A 47 -30.95 3.97 16.03
N SER A 48 -30.72 4.79 17.05
CA SER A 48 -31.08 4.49 18.44
C SER A 48 -32.18 5.45 18.87
N ASP A 49 -33.27 4.92 19.44
CA ASP A 49 -34.08 5.64 20.42
C ASP A 49 -33.55 5.27 21.81
#